data_AF-A0A7M2A4N3-F1
#
_entry.id   AF-A0A7M2A4N3-F1
#
_cell.length_a   1.000
_cell.length_b   1.000
_cell.length_c   1.000
_cell.angle_alpha   90.00
_cell.angle_beta   90.00
_cell.angle_gamma   90.00
#
_symmetry.space_group_name_H-M   'P 1'
#
loop_
_entity.id
_entity.type
_entity.pdbx_description
1 polymer ?
#
loop_
_entity_poly.entity_id
_entity_poly.type
_entity_poly.pdbx_seq_one_letter_code
_entity_poly.pdbx_strand_id
1 'polypeptide(L)'
;MEPYSRRNTIDLGRTTPKSCRQARRIAKRLYDRADADDKKIISKIISECEFVEEWLSTGRRPGNKRGVERLAAYQREVLVDPLKMQAYVSNSKAGSPSNLTDWQRFQISDALSRLSDRERECYVLAHGECYSHSAIADMLYISKDSVSEYIDRAQRKISKDLESSLFLIQ
;
A
#
# COMPACT_ATOMS: atom_id res chain seq x y z
N MET A 1 -41.86 11.43 -18.93
CA MET A 1 -40.93 11.62 -17.80
C MET A 1 -41.42 10.68 -16.71
N GLU A 2 -40.97 9.43 -16.72
CA GLU A 2 -41.49 8.36 -15.87
C GLU A 2 -40.90 8.46 -14.45
N PRO A 3 -41.72 8.38 -13.39
CA PRO A 3 -41.26 8.56 -12.03
C PRO A 3 -40.48 7.33 -11.56
N TYR A 4 -39.22 7.53 -11.16
CA TYR A 4 -38.37 6.52 -10.54
C TYR A 4 -39.07 5.95 -9.30
N SER A 5 -39.64 4.76 -9.45
CA SER A 5 -40.22 3.98 -8.36
C SER A 5 -39.17 3.81 -7.27
N ARG A 6 -39.50 4.22 -6.03
CA ARG A 6 -38.64 4.02 -4.86
C ARG A 6 -38.36 2.53 -4.71
N ARG A 7 -37.22 2.07 -5.23
CA ARG A 7 -36.74 0.71 -4.99
C ARG A 7 -36.45 0.62 -3.50
N ASN A 8 -37.25 -0.15 -2.77
CA ASN A 8 -36.94 -0.58 -1.42
C ASN A 8 -35.66 -1.41 -1.49
N THR A 9 -34.51 -0.75 -1.35
CA THR A 9 -33.22 -1.41 -1.23
C THR A 9 -33.14 -2.00 0.17
N ILE A 10 -33.14 -3.33 0.25
CA ILE A 10 -32.94 -4.03 1.51
C ILE A 10 -31.45 -3.89 1.86
N ASP A 11 -31.13 -3.03 2.82
CA ASP A 11 -29.80 -2.95 3.38
C ASP A 11 -29.59 -4.13 4.36
N LEU A 12 -28.61 -4.98 4.06
CA LEU A 12 -28.25 -6.14 4.88
C LEU A 12 -27.10 -5.84 5.86
N GLY A 13 -26.69 -4.58 5.98
CA GLY A 13 -25.60 -4.14 6.83
C GLY A 13 -24.23 -4.64 6.35
N ARG A 14 -23.26 -4.77 7.27
CA ARG A 14 -21.91 -5.26 6.92
C ARG A 14 -21.94 -6.68 6.35
N THR A 15 -21.05 -6.96 5.41
CA THR A 15 -20.85 -8.28 4.82
C THR A 15 -20.37 -9.28 5.88
N THR A 16 -21.31 -10.06 6.40
CA THR A 16 -21.10 -11.14 7.36
C THR A 16 -21.60 -12.46 6.75
N PRO A 17 -21.15 -13.64 7.23
CA PRO A 17 -21.66 -14.93 6.74
C PRO A 17 -23.19 -15.03 6.76
N LYS A 18 -23.83 -14.49 7.82
CA LYS A 18 -25.29 -14.45 7.95
C LYS A 18 -25.95 -13.55 6.91
N SER A 19 -25.35 -12.39 6.63
CA SER A 19 -25.81 -11.45 5.61
C SER A 19 -25.72 -12.06 4.19
N CYS A 20 -24.61 -12.71 3.85
CA CYS A 20 -24.45 -13.42 2.58
C CYS A 20 -25.45 -14.58 2.42
N ARG A 21 -25.73 -15.32 3.51
CA ARG A 21 -26.75 -16.37 3.52
C ARG A 21 -28.15 -15.80 3.27
N GLN A 22 -28.47 -14.64 3.84
CA GLN A 22 -29.75 -13.97 3.64
C GLN A 22 -29.88 -13.46 2.20
N ALA A 23 -28.84 -12.82 1.65
CA ALA A 23 -28.78 -12.40 0.25
C ALA A 23 -28.99 -13.59 -0.70
N ARG A 24 -28.31 -14.72 -0.44
CA ARG A 24 -28.46 -15.96 -1.21
C ARG A 24 -29.90 -16.50 -1.18
N ARG A 25 -30.57 -16.46 -0.03
CA ARG A 25 -31.98 -16.90 0.09
C ARG A 25 -32.91 -16.01 -0.73
N ILE A 26 -32.68 -14.71 -0.75
CA ILE A 26 -33.44 -13.76 -1.57
C ILE A 26 -33.19 -14.03 -3.05
N ALA A 27 -31.92 -14.17 -3.46
CA ALA A 27 -31.54 -14.49 -4.83
C ALA A 27 -32.17 -15.81 -5.32
N LYS A 28 -32.19 -16.87 -4.49
CA LYS A 28 -32.87 -18.14 -4.84
C LYS A 28 -34.37 -17.96 -5.09
N ARG A 29 -35.06 -17.15 -4.28
CA ARG A 29 -36.49 -16.84 -4.50
C ARG A 29 -36.74 -16.04 -5.78
N LEU A 30 -35.81 -15.17 -6.15
CA LEU A 30 -35.87 -14.41 -7.41
C LEU A 30 -35.61 -15.33 -8.60
N TYR A 31 -34.67 -16.27 -8.48
CA TYR A 31 -34.34 -17.25 -9.51
C TYR A 31 -35.57 -18.06 -9.95
N ASP A 32 -36.40 -18.50 -8.99
CA ASP A 32 -37.61 -19.29 -9.27
C ASP A 32 -38.66 -18.52 -10.08
N ARG A 33 -38.66 -17.18 -9.99
CA ARG A 33 -39.64 -16.27 -10.62
C ARG A 33 -39.10 -15.55 -11.85
N ALA A 34 -37.82 -15.76 -12.17
CA ALA A 34 -37.11 -15.02 -13.21
C ALA A 34 -37.24 -15.68 -14.60
N ASP A 35 -37.09 -14.85 -15.64
CA ASP A 35 -36.99 -15.30 -17.02
C ASP A 35 -35.61 -15.92 -17.32
N ALA A 36 -35.44 -16.56 -18.48
CA ALA A 36 -34.25 -17.32 -18.85
C ALA A 36 -32.95 -16.49 -18.81
N ASP A 37 -33.00 -15.22 -19.20
CA ASP A 37 -31.83 -14.33 -19.17
C ASP A 37 -31.50 -13.85 -17.75
N ASP A 38 -32.51 -13.47 -16.97
CA ASP A 38 -32.35 -13.09 -15.57
C ASP A 38 -31.85 -14.26 -14.71
N LYS A 39 -32.25 -15.50 -15.03
CA LYS A 39 -31.77 -16.71 -14.37
C LYS A 39 -30.25 -16.86 -14.47
N LYS A 40 -29.63 -16.51 -15.61
CA LYS A 40 -28.17 -16.56 -15.76
C LYS A 40 -27.46 -15.58 -14.83
N ILE A 41 -28.01 -14.38 -14.68
CA ILE A 41 -27.45 -13.34 -13.81
C ILE A 41 -27.64 -13.76 -12.34
N ILE A 42 -28.84 -14.20 -11.99
CA ILE A 42 -29.17 -14.59 -10.62
C ILE A 42 -28.39 -15.84 -10.19
N SER A 43 -28.15 -16.81 -11.09
CA SER A 43 -27.32 -17.98 -10.76
C SER A 43 -25.88 -17.58 -10.42
N LYS A 44 -25.30 -16.62 -11.15
CA LYS A 44 -23.99 -16.06 -10.83
C LYS A 44 -23.97 -15.38 -9.46
N ILE A 45 -24.99 -14.57 -9.15
CA ILE A 45 -25.14 -13.93 -7.83
C ILE A 45 -25.22 -14.98 -6.70
N ILE A 46 -25.94 -16.08 -6.92
CA ILE A 46 -26.02 -17.18 -5.95
C ILE A 46 -24.64 -17.80 -5.74
N SER A 47 -23.92 -18.13 -6.81
CA SER A 47 -22.58 -18.71 -6.72
C SER A 47 -21.56 -17.80 -6.02
N GLU A 48 -21.62 -16.49 -6.29
CA GLU A 48 -20.78 -15.50 -5.60
C GLU A 48 -21.10 -15.42 -4.11
N CYS A 49 -22.39 -15.43 -3.73
CA CYS A 49 -22.78 -15.44 -2.33
C CYS A 49 -22.33 -16.72 -1.60
N GLU A 50 -22.37 -17.88 -2.28
CA GLU A 50 -21.88 -19.16 -1.73
C GLU A 50 -20.37 -19.12 -1.51
N PHE A 51 -19.63 -18.58 -2.49
CA PHE A 51 -18.19 -18.39 -2.39
C PHE A 51 -17.81 -17.49 -1.22
N VAL A 52 -18.45 -16.32 -1.09
CA VAL A 52 -18.17 -15.38 0.01
C VAL A 52 -18.60 -15.97 1.37
N GLU A 53 -19.72 -16.68 1.44
CA GLU A 53 -20.17 -17.35 2.68
C GLU A 53 -19.14 -18.39 3.15
N GLU A 54 -18.62 -19.22 2.25
CA GLU A 54 -17.59 -20.21 2.57
C GLU A 54 -16.27 -19.55 2.99
N TRP A 55 -15.84 -18.51 2.28
CA TRP A 55 -14.61 -17.79 2.60
C TRP A 55 -14.67 -17.16 3.99
N LEU A 56 -15.75 -16.43 4.29
CA LEU A 56 -15.90 -15.74 5.58
C LEU A 56 -16.10 -16.72 6.74
N SER A 57 -16.67 -17.90 6.50
CA SER A 57 -16.91 -18.91 7.54
C SER A 57 -15.66 -19.74 7.84
N THR A 58 -14.86 -20.07 6.83
CA THR A 58 -13.68 -20.93 6.97
C THR A 58 -12.37 -20.16 7.12
N GLY A 59 -12.36 -18.88 6.70
CA GLY A 59 -11.14 -18.09 6.58
C GLY A 59 -10.18 -18.59 5.49
N ARG A 60 -10.60 -19.58 4.68
CA ARG A 60 -9.81 -20.20 3.61
C ARG A 60 -10.47 -19.94 2.26
N ARG A 61 -9.66 -19.90 1.20
CA ARG A 61 -10.17 -19.78 -0.17
C ARG A 61 -11.07 -20.99 -0.51
N PRO A 62 -12.35 -20.78 -0.86
CA PRO A 62 -13.26 -21.82 -1.30
C PRO A 62 -12.71 -22.62 -2.47
N GLY A 63 -12.98 -23.93 -2.47
CA GLY A 63 -12.50 -24.86 -3.49
C GLY A 63 -11.04 -25.32 -3.34
N ASN A 64 -10.27 -24.73 -2.42
CA ASN A 64 -8.89 -25.14 -2.18
C ASN A 64 -8.84 -26.26 -1.11
N LYS A 65 -8.53 -27.50 -1.52
CA LYS A 65 -8.43 -28.65 -0.59
C LYS A 65 -7.23 -28.58 0.37
N ARG A 66 -6.21 -27.77 0.03
CA ARG A 66 -4.98 -27.61 0.82
C ARG A 66 -4.85 -26.14 1.23
N GLY A 67 -4.44 -25.88 2.47
CA GLY A 67 -4.18 -24.52 2.93
C GLY A 67 -2.82 -23.97 2.44
N VAL A 68 -2.57 -22.70 2.75
CA VAL A 68 -1.34 -21.98 2.36
C VAL A 68 -0.08 -22.58 2.98
N GLU A 69 -0.21 -23.32 4.08
CA GLU A 69 0.86 -24.10 4.68
C GLU A 69 1.44 -25.17 3.74
N ARG A 70 0.64 -25.64 2.77
CA ARG A 70 1.00 -26.76 1.88
C ARG A 70 0.85 -26.38 0.40
N LEU A 71 1.57 -25.35 0.00
CA LEU A 71 1.72 -24.94 -1.41
C LEU A 71 2.46 -26.01 -2.24
N ALA A 72 2.12 -26.11 -3.52
CA ALA A 72 2.87 -26.92 -4.47
C ALA A 72 4.21 -26.27 -4.83
N ALA A 73 5.18 -27.03 -5.36
CA ALA A 73 6.50 -26.51 -5.72
C ALA A 73 6.42 -25.28 -6.64
N TYR A 74 5.62 -25.35 -7.70
CA TYR A 74 5.39 -24.25 -8.64
C TYR A 74 4.71 -23.01 -8.01
N GLN A 75 4.06 -23.14 -6.85
CA GLN A 75 3.49 -22.00 -6.12
C GLN A 75 4.49 -21.38 -5.15
N ARG A 76 5.53 -22.13 -4.75
CA ARG A 76 6.64 -21.64 -3.92
C ARG A 76 7.75 -21.01 -4.76
N GLU A 77 7.94 -21.52 -5.97
CA GLU A 77 9.02 -21.12 -6.86
C GLU A 77 8.58 -19.99 -7.78
N VAL A 78 9.28 -18.85 -7.70
CA VAL A 78 9.17 -17.77 -8.67
C VAL A 78 10.36 -17.87 -9.60
N LEU A 79 10.10 -17.94 -10.91
CA LEU A 79 11.15 -17.87 -11.93
C LEU A 79 11.78 -16.47 -11.88
N VAL A 80 12.99 -16.40 -11.34
CA VAL A 80 13.79 -15.18 -11.23
C VAL A 80 15.08 -15.39 -12.01
N ASP A 81 15.44 -14.39 -12.81
CA ASP A 81 16.74 -14.32 -13.47
C ASP A 81 17.87 -14.40 -12.42
N PRO A 82 18.80 -15.38 -12.50
CA PRO A 82 19.90 -15.53 -11.56
C PRO A 82 20.72 -14.23 -11.38
N LEU A 83 20.84 -13.42 -12.42
CA LEU A 83 21.56 -12.15 -12.36
C LEU A 83 20.83 -11.11 -11.49
N LYS A 84 19.49 -11.10 -11.53
CA LYS A 84 18.67 -10.30 -10.62
C LYS A 84 18.76 -10.81 -9.18
N MET A 85 18.83 -12.12 -9.00
CA MET A 85 18.96 -12.73 -7.67
C MET A 85 20.28 -12.36 -6.97
N GLN A 86 21.39 -12.29 -7.72
CA GLN A 86 22.69 -11.84 -7.21
C GLN A 86 22.66 -10.43 -6.63
N ALA A 87 21.85 -9.53 -7.20
CA ALA A 87 21.67 -8.19 -6.66
C ALA A 87 21.08 -8.22 -5.23
N TYR A 88 20.19 -9.16 -4.94
CA TYR A 88 19.56 -9.30 -3.61
C TYR A 88 20.42 -10.03 -2.57
N VAL A 89 21.29 -10.96 -2.99
CA VAL A 89 22.09 -11.81 -2.08
C VAL A 89 23.38 -11.12 -1.60
N SER A 90 23.93 -10.21 -2.39
CA SER A 90 25.07 -9.41 -1.93
C SER A 90 24.59 -8.40 -0.89
N ASN A 91 25.12 -8.48 0.33
CA ASN A 91 24.88 -7.53 1.43
C ASN A 91 25.27 -6.08 1.09
N SER A 92 25.78 -5.85 -0.12
CA SER A 92 26.14 -4.55 -0.68
C SER A 92 25.07 -3.95 -1.61
N LYS A 93 23.99 -4.66 -2.01
CA LYS A 93 23.09 -4.19 -3.07
C LYS A 93 21.61 -4.56 -2.96
N ALA A 94 21.06 -4.66 -1.75
CA ALA A 94 19.63 -4.43 -1.59
C ALA A 94 19.32 -2.95 -1.92
N GLY A 95 19.02 -2.66 -3.19
CA GLY A 95 18.37 -1.43 -3.65
C GLY A 95 19.26 -0.26 -4.05
N SER A 96 20.42 -0.06 -3.43
CA SER A 96 21.39 0.95 -3.90
C SER A 96 22.74 0.79 -3.18
N PRO A 97 23.81 0.35 -3.86
CA PRO A 97 25.13 0.76 -3.41
C PRO A 97 25.13 2.27 -3.66
N SER A 98 24.90 3.06 -2.63
CA SER A 98 25.31 4.45 -2.68
C SER A 98 26.81 4.38 -3.00
N ASN A 99 27.20 4.62 -4.25
CA ASN A 99 28.60 4.73 -4.69
C ASN A 99 29.22 6.02 -4.09
N LEU A 100 28.85 6.31 -2.84
CA LEU A 100 29.35 7.42 -2.07
C LEU A 100 30.67 6.96 -1.50
N THR A 101 31.73 7.66 -1.89
CA THR A 101 33.01 7.56 -1.21
C THR A 101 32.84 7.98 0.25
N ASP A 102 33.75 7.55 1.13
CA ASP A 102 33.74 7.98 2.53
C ASP A 102 33.79 9.51 2.65
N TRP A 103 34.43 10.18 1.69
CA TRP A 103 34.43 11.63 1.57
C TRP A 103 33.03 12.20 1.30
N GLN A 104 32.28 11.63 0.37
CA GLN A 104 30.91 12.09 0.08
C GLN A 104 29.96 11.83 1.26
N ARG A 105 30.15 10.73 2.00
CA ARG A 105 29.42 10.48 3.24
C ARG A 105 29.73 11.55 4.30
N PHE A 106 31.00 11.91 4.43
CA PHE A 106 31.43 12.99 5.32
C PHE A 106 30.81 14.33 4.91
N GLN A 107 30.80 14.67 3.62
CA GLN A 107 30.15 15.89 3.11
C GLN A 107 28.66 15.95 3.47
N ILE A 108 27.93 14.85 3.30
CA ILE A 108 26.51 14.78 3.67
C ILE A 108 26.33 14.94 5.19
N SER A 109 27.17 14.25 5.97
CA SER A 109 27.14 14.33 7.43
C SER A 109 27.43 15.75 7.94
N ASP A 110 28.42 16.43 7.36
CA ASP A 110 28.78 17.81 7.68
C ASP A 110 27.62 18.76 7.34
N ALA A 111 27.03 18.64 6.14
CA ALA A 111 25.90 19.45 5.73
C ALA A 111 24.67 19.30 6.64
N LEU A 112 24.38 18.06 7.06
CA LEU A 112 23.24 17.79 7.96
C LEU A 112 23.49 18.21 9.41
N SER A 113 24.76 18.31 9.85
CA SER A 113 25.11 18.68 11.22
C SER A 113 24.75 20.14 11.58
N ARG A 114 24.63 21.02 10.58
CA ARG A 114 24.27 22.44 10.75
C ARG A 114 22.76 22.68 10.88
N LEU A 115 21.96 21.68 10.57
CA LEU A 115 20.51 21.73 10.72
C LEU A 115 20.10 21.50 12.17
N SER A 116 19.01 22.15 12.61
CA SER A 116 18.37 21.76 13.86
C SER A 116 17.78 20.36 13.75
N ASP A 117 17.55 19.67 14.88
CA ASP A 117 17.04 18.31 14.87
C ASP A 117 15.73 18.17 14.07
N ARG A 118 14.82 19.15 14.18
CA ARG A 118 13.55 19.15 13.43
C ARG A 118 13.72 19.39 11.94
N GLU A 119 14.61 20.30 11.56
CA GLU A 119 14.94 20.55 10.15
C GLU A 119 15.59 19.30 9.52
N ARG A 120 16.54 18.68 10.23
CA ARG A 120 17.23 17.46 9.79
C ARG A 120 16.24 16.30 9.63
N GLU A 121 15.38 16.09 10.62
CA GLU A 121 14.39 15.01 10.62
C GLU A 121 13.39 15.16 9.45
N CYS A 122 12.82 16.36 9.26
CA CYS A 122 11.92 16.61 8.14
C CYS A 122 12.62 16.46 6.79
N TYR A 123 13.86 16.94 6.67
CA TYR A 123 14.63 16.87 5.42
C TYR A 123 15.01 15.43 5.04
N VAL A 124 15.44 14.61 6.00
CA VAL A 124 15.78 13.19 5.77
C VAL A 124 14.54 12.38 5.41
N LEU A 125 13.40 12.60 6.08
CA LEU A 125 12.16 11.90 5.73
C LEU A 125 11.64 12.27 4.33
N ALA A 126 11.78 13.53 3.94
CA ALA A 126 11.34 14.01 2.63
C ALA A 126 12.28 13.57 1.49
N HIS A 127 13.59 13.77 1.64
CA HIS A 127 14.56 13.58 0.56
C HIS A 127 15.36 12.28 0.64
N GLY A 128 15.52 11.70 1.84
CA GLY A 128 16.19 10.41 2.03
C GLY A 128 15.23 9.24 1.84
N GLU A 129 14.08 9.29 2.53
CA GLU A 129 13.07 8.22 2.52
C GLU A 129 11.91 8.46 1.54
N CYS A 130 11.87 9.62 0.87
CA CYS A 130 10.87 9.98 -0.14
C CYS A 130 9.41 9.98 0.36
N TYR A 131 9.16 10.32 1.62
CA TYR A 131 7.81 10.48 2.15
C TYR A 131 7.15 11.79 1.69
N SER A 132 5.81 11.78 1.57
CA SER A 132 5.04 13.00 1.30
C SER A 132 4.96 13.89 2.53
N HIS A 133 4.83 15.22 2.33
CA HIS A 133 4.77 16.17 3.46
C HIS A 133 3.60 15.88 4.42
N SER A 134 2.49 15.34 3.92
CA SER A 134 1.37 14.92 4.77
C SER A 134 1.72 13.69 5.62
N ALA A 135 2.41 12.69 5.05
CA ALA A 135 2.84 11.52 5.81
C ALA A 135 3.85 11.88 6.89
N ILE A 136 4.75 12.84 6.61
CA ILE A 136 5.72 13.36 7.59
C ILE A 136 5.01 14.12 8.71
N ALA A 137 4.01 14.94 8.36
CA ALA A 137 3.19 15.66 9.33
C ALA A 137 2.49 14.71 10.32
N ASP A 138 1.92 13.62 9.80
CA ASP A 138 1.30 12.57 10.62
C ASP A 138 2.32 11.83 11.49
N MET A 139 3.52 11.55 10.96
CA MET A 139 4.58 10.83 11.67
C MET A 139 5.19 11.65 12.82
N LEU A 140 5.33 12.96 12.62
CA LEU A 140 5.96 13.88 13.58
C LEU A 140 4.94 14.64 14.45
N TYR A 141 3.64 14.41 14.25
CA TYR A 141 2.53 15.09 14.94
C TYR A 141 2.58 16.63 14.82
N ILE A 142 2.87 17.13 13.62
CA ILE A 142 2.94 18.57 13.32
C ILE A 142 2.04 18.91 12.12
N SER A 143 1.82 20.20 11.85
CA SER A 143 1.07 20.60 10.66
C SER A 143 1.91 20.43 9.39
N LYS A 144 1.23 20.20 8.26
CA LYS A 144 1.87 20.14 6.93
C LYS A 144 2.63 21.42 6.57
N ASP A 145 2.13 22.56 7.03
CA ASP A 145 2.78 23.86 6.82
C ASP A 145 4.10 23.94 7.59
N SER A 146 4.12 23.48 8.84
CA SER A 146 5.36 23.40 9.63
C SER A 146 6.40 22.49 8.99
N VAL A 147 6.01 21.32 8.45
CA VAL A 147 6.92 20.44 7.69
C VAL A 147 7.55 21.20 6.53
N SER A 148 6.73 21.91 5.75
CA SER A 148 7.20 22.64 4.57
C SER A 148 8.16 23.78 4.96
N GLU A 149 7.85 24.52 6.02
CA GLU A 149 8.75 25.56 6.55
C GLU A 149 10.08 25.01 7.08
N TYR A 150 10.08 23.81 7.70
CA TYR A 150 11.31 23.17 8.18
C TYR A 150 12.19 22.72 7.01
N ILE A 151 11.59 22.17 5.95
CA ILE A 151 12.30 21.77 4.73
C ILE A 151 12.88 23.02 4.03
N ASP A 152 12.11 24.09 3.86
CA ASP A 152 12.58 25.33 3.22
C ASP A 152 13.71 26.01 4.00
N ARG A 153 13.67 25.93 5.33
CA ARG A 153 14.77 26.43 6.18
C ARG A 153 16.01 25.55 6.04
N ALA A 154 15.84 24.22 6.05
CA ALA A 154 16.95 23.29 5.85
C ALA A 154 17.65 23.53 4.52
N GLN A 155 16.88 23.65 3.44
CA GLN A 155 17.39 23.86 2.09
C GLN A 155 18.15 25.19 1.98
N ARG A 156 17.63 26.28 2.56
CA ARG A 156 18.35 27.56 2.61
C ARG A 156 19.68 27.49 3.34
N LYS A 157 19.76 26.75 4.45
CA LYS A 157 21.01 26.56 5.20
C LYS A 157 22.02 25.77 4.37
N ILE A 158 21.60 24.64 3.82
CA ILE A 158 22.47 23.80 2.97
C ILE A 158 22.98 24.58 1.75
N SER A 159 22.12 25.34 1.07
CA SER A 159 22.52 26.16 -0.08
C SER A 159 23.57 27.21 0.30
N LYS A 160 23.41 27.88 1.44
CA LYS A 160 24.41 28.83 1.95
C LYS A 160 25.71 28.14 2.35
N ASP A 161 25.62 26.93 2.90
CA ASP A 161 26.79 26.15 3.29
C ASP A 161 27.56 25.65 2.07
N LEU A 162 26.88 25.31 0.97
CA LEU A 162 27.52 24.97 -0.31
C LEU A 162 28.36 26.12 -0.88
N GLU A 163 27.96 27.37 -0.68
CA GLU A 163 28.69 28.55 -1.16
C GLU A 163 29.86 28.94 -0.25
N SER A 164 29.82 28.58 1.03
CA SER A 164 30.75 29.08 2.05
C SER A 164 31.66 28.03 2.69
N SER A 165 31.27 26.75 2.63
CA SER A 165 32.00 25.67 3.29
C SER A 165 33.06 25.08 2.38
N LEU A 166 34.31 25.16 2.83
CA LEU A 166 35.49 24.60 2.15
C LEU A 166 35.30 23.13 1.75
N PHE A 167 34.65 22.34 2.61
CA PHE A 167 34.48 20.89 2.42
C PHE A 167 33.38 20.50 1.42
N LEU A 168 32.50 21.44 1.04
CA LEU A 168 31.36 21.18 0.16
C LEU A 168 31.57 21.67 -1.29
N ILE A 169 32.64 22.43 -1.55
CA ILE A 169 32.95 23.05 -2.86
C ILE A 169 33.81 22.13 -3.75
N GLN A 170 34.36 21.04 -3.21
CA GLN A 170 35.42 20.24 -3.82
C GLN A 170 34.95 18.89 -4.37
#